data_AF-A0A849TSW0-F1
#
_entry.id   AF-A0A849TSW0-F1
#
_cell.length_a   1.000
_cell.length_b   1.000
_cell.length_c   1.000
_cell.angle_alpha   90.00
_cell.angle_beta   90.00
_cell.angle_gamma   90.00
#
_symmetry.space_group_name_H-M   'P 1'
#
loop_
_entity.id
_entity.type
_entity.pdbx_description
1 polymer ?
#
loop_
_entity_poly.entity_id
_entity_poly.type
_entity_poly.pdbx_seq_one_letter_code
_entity_poly.pdbx_strand_id
1 'polypeptide(L)'
;MTQLCRNNIKPVLADFTKLKSGEAHPGLLLTKGIVNFPEGSKVGEIKAGHIREICEIAPSAIYREAFTRWRSATKNFANTEASLVGRLYIGVTRDNALETGITVSHTYGMPMIPGSAVKGLCRAGADEWLKNEEASRYLFGNECGVSNEAELEIGGLIFHDAWWIPDAQTKPFVPEVITVHHQAYYGSEGQQAATDFDSPIPAPQIAVQGRFYFVIEGDPAWSKLAKRLLDKGLSERGIGAKRSSGYGFFVGD
;
A
#
# COMPACT_ATOMS: atom_id res chain seq x y z
N MET A 1 -14.60 10.68 33.86
CA MET A 1 -15.80 10.16 33.16
C MET A 1 -15.47 9.05 32.14
N THR A 2 -14.30 9.05 31.49
CA THR A 2 -13.84 8.03 30.53
C THR A 2 -13.50 6.64 31.12
N GLN A 3 -13.09 6.58 32.39
CA GLN A 3 -12.77 5.31 33.08
C GLN A 3 -14.00 4.40 33.23
N LEU A 4 -15.19 4.99 33.41
CA LEU A 4 -16.45 4.26 33.63
C LEU A 4 -16.90 3.51 32.37
N CYS A 5 -16.84 4.15 31.20
CA CYS A 5 -17.21 3.52 29.93
C CYS A 5 -16.28 2.35 29.58
N ARG A 6 -14.95 2.46 29.78
CA ARG A 6 -14.02 1.34 29.54
C ARG A 6 -14.32 0.13 30.40
N ASN A 7 -14.65 0.34 31.67
CA ASN A 7 -14.95 -0.75 32.60
C ASN A 7 -16.29 -1.42 32.26
N ASN A 8 -17.27 -0.67 31.77
CA ASN A 8 -18.57 -1.21 31.33
C ASN A 8 -18.49 -1.93 29.97
N ILE A 9 -17.59 -1.51 29.08
CA ILE A 9 -17.37 -2.13 27.76
C ILE A 9 -16.49 -3.38 27.87
N LYS A 10 -15.58 -3.45 28.85
CA LYS A 10 -14.69 -4.60 29.09
C LYS A 10 -15.39 -5.97 29.11
N PRO A 11 -16.48 -6.19 29.89
CA PRO A 11 -17.19 -7.46 29.89
C PRO A 11 -17.90 -7.72 28.57
N VAL A 12 -18.46 -6.70 27.92
CA VAL A 12 -19.08 -6.84 26.59
C VAL A 12 -18.05 -7.29 25.56
N LEU A 13 -16.82 -6.78 25.60
CA LEU A 13 -15.72 -7.18 24.70
C LEU A 13 -15.00 -8.47 25.10
N ALA A 14 -15.31 -9.06 26.27
CA ALA A 14 -14.71 -10.31 26.72
C ALA A 14 -15.16 -11.50 25.86
N ASP A 15 -16.43 -11.51 25.45
CA ASP A 15 -17.02 -12.53 24.55
C ASP A 15 -16.56 -12.39 23.09
N PHE A 16 -15.97 -11.25 22.73
CA PHE A 16 -15.40 -10.98 21.41
C PHE A 16 -13.96 -11.50 21.28
N THR A 17 -13.47 -12.29 22.23
CA THR A 17 -12.12 -12.90 22.16
C THR A 17 -11.90 -13.74 20.90
N LYS A 18 -12.96 -14.37 20.36
CA LYS A 18 -12.93 -15.03 19.04
C LYS A 18 -12.85 -14.05 17.86
N LEU A 19 -13.53 -12.89 17.96
CA LEU A 19 -13.45 -11.81 16.96
C LEU A 19 -12.07 -11.13 16.96
N LYS A 20 -11.40 -11.09 18.13
CA LYS A 20 -10.01 -10.63 18.25
C LYS A 20 -8.99 -11.53 17.56
N SER A 21 -9.25 -12.84 17.43
CA SER A 21 -8.26 -13.80 16.92
C SER A 21 -8.44 -14.18 15.44
N GLY A 22 -9.63 -14.01 14.85
CA GLY A 22 -9.91 -14.40 13.46
C GLY A 22 -10.21 -13.27 12.48
N GLU A 23 -10.71 -12.12 12.95
CA GLU A 23 -11.20 -11.02 12.09
C GLU A 23 -10.71 -9.64 12.56
N ALA A 24 -9.56 -9.60 13.24
CA ALA A 24 -8.97 -8.34 13.64
C ALA A 24 -8.65 -7.48 12.41
N HIS A 25 -9.00 -6.19 12.45
CA HIS A 25 -8.75 -5.28 11.34
C HIS A 25 -7.26 -4.92 11.24
N PRO A 26 -6.53 -5.32 10.17
CA PRO A 26 -5.09 -5.08 10.05
C PRO A 26 -4.70 -3.61 10.22
N GLY A 27 -5.48 -2.68 9.64
CA GLY A 27 -5.20 -1.24 9.80
C GLY A 27 -5.25 -0.73 11.24
N LEU A 28 -6.09 -1.32 12.09
CA LEU A 28 -6.15 -0.97 13.51
C LEU A 28 -4.96 -1.58 14.26
N LEU A 29 -4.57 -2.80 13.93
CA LEU A 29 -3.38 -3.43 14.52
C LEU A 29 -2.09 -2.70 14.13
N LEU A 30 -1.99 -2.22 12.89
CA LEU A 30 -0.85 -1.42 12.41
C LEU A 30 -0.71 -0.10 13.16
N THR A 31 -1.82 0.58 13.46
CA THR A 31 -1.81 1.94 14.02
C THR A 31 -1.96 1.98 15.54
N LYS A 32 -2.68 1.02 16.12
CA LYS A 32 -3.12 1.00 17.54
C LYS A 32 -2.96 -0.37 18.21
N GLY A 33 -2.35 -1.36 17.54
CA GLY A 33 -2.23 -2.72 18.08
C GLY A 33 -1.20 -2.87 19.20
N ILE A 34 -0.18 -2.00 19.25
CA ILE A 34 0.80 -1.98 20.34
C ILE A 34 0.23 -1.19 21.51
N VAL A 35 -0.06 -1.90 22.62
CA VAL A 35 -0.67 -1.32 23.83
C VAL A 35 0.33 -0.48 24.63
N ASN A 36 1.57 -0.97 24.77
CA ASN A 36 2.67 -0.26 25.40
C ASN A 36 3.83 -0.23 24.41
N PHE A 37 4.36 0.96 24.14
CA PHE A 37 5.52 1.07 23.27
C PHE A 37 6.68 0.30 23.92
N PRO A 38 7.30 -0.65 23.21
CA PRO A 38 8.38 -1.41 23.80
C PRO A 38 9.57 -0.47 24.04
N GLU A 39 10.24 -0.64 25.18
CA GLU A 39 11.46 0.08 25.54
C GLU A 39 12.59 -0.94 25.78
N GLY A 40 13.83 -0.53 25.51
CA GLY A 40 15.03 -1.35 25.73
C GLY A 40 15.41 -2.26 24.56
N SER A 41 16.24 -3.27 24.83
CA SER A 41 16.89 -4.10 23.80
C SER A 41 15.95 -5.04 23.04
N LYS A 42 14.74 -5.29 23.54
CA LYS A 42 13.77 -6.24 22.95
C LYS A 42 12.76 -5.59 21.99
N VAL A 43 12.92 -4.31 21.67
CA VAL A 43 12.00 -3.56 20.79
C VAL A 43 11.82 -4.26 19.43
N GLY A 44 12.91 -4.70 18.82
CA GLY A 44 12.87 -5.40 17.54
C GLY A 44 12.08 -6.72 17.59
N GLU A 45 12.29 -7.53 18.64
CA GLU A 45 11.58 -8.81 18.82
C GLU A 45 10.08 -8.61 19.01
N ILE A 46 9.68 -7.61 19.80
CA ILE A 46 8.27 -7.29 20.05
C ILE A 46 7.60 -6.77 18.78
N LYS A 47 8.24 -5.84 18.06
CA LYS A 47 7.75 -5.35 16.76
C LYS A 47 7.62 -6.51 15.75
N ALA A 48 8.61 -7.39 15.67
CA ALA A 48 8.59 -8.56 14.79
C ALA A 48 7.49 -9.56 15.16
N GLY A 49 7.21 -9.77 16.45
CA GLY A 49 6.10 -10.59 16.93
C GLY A 49 4.76 -10.03 16.47
N HIS A 50 4.53 -8.74 16.72
CA HIS A 50 3.30 -8.04 16.32
C HIS A 50 3.07 -8.07 14.80
N ILE A 51 4.12 -7.85 14.00
CA ILE A 51 4.03 -7.93 12.54
C ILE A 51 3.65 -9.35 12.09
N ARG A 52 4.24 -10.39 12.70
CA ARG A 52 3.89 -11.79 12.38
C ARG A 52 2.41 -12.06 12.66
N GLU A 53 1.87 -11.58 13.77
CA GLU A 53 0.44 -11.71 14.08
C GLU A 53 -0.45 -11.05 13.01
N ILE A 54 -0.08 -9.84 12.53
CA ILE A 54 -0.81 -9.18 11.44
C ILE A 54 -0.74 -9.99 10.14
N CYS A 55 0.39 -10.63 9.86
CA CYS A 55 0.58 -11.42 8.65
C CYS A 55 -0.23 -12.72 8.64
N GLU A 56 -0.68 -13.19 9.79
CA GLU A 56 -1.55 -14.36 9.88
C GLU A 56 -3.01 -14.06 9.49
N ILE A 57 -3.39 -12.79 9.34
CA ILE A 57 -4.77 -12.39 9.04
C ILE A 57 -5.13 -12.73 7.60
N ALA A 58 -6.23 -13.46 7.45
CA ALA A 58 -6.83 -13.80 6.17
C ALA A 58 -7.91 -12.78 5.77
N PRO A 59 -8.22 -12.63 4.46
CA PRO A 59 -9.35 -11.82 4.02
C PRO A 59 -10.68 -12.37 4.57
N SER A 60 -11.46 -11.49 5.19
CA SER A 60 -12.78 -11.82 5.76
C SER A 60 -13.80 -12.18 4.66
N ALA A 61 -14.86 -12.89 5.04
CA ALA A 61 -15.95 -13.20 4.11
C ALA A 61 -16.60 -11.91 3.54
N ILE A 62 -16.75 -10.88 4.38
CA ILE A 62 -17.28 -9.56 3.98
C ILE A 62 -16.42 -8.93 2.88
N TYR A 63 -15.10 -9.01 3.00
CA TYR A 63 -14.20 -8.48 1.97
C TYR A 63 -14.34 -9.24 0.64
N ARG A 64 -14.44 -10.57 0.69
CA ARG A 64 -14.60 -11.41 -0.51
C ARG A 64 -15.87 -11.04 -1.28
N GLU A 65 -16.97 -10.84 -0.57
CA GLU A 65 -18.24 -10.36 -1.17
C GLU A 65 -18.12 -8.94 -1.71
N ALA A 66 -17.50 -8.03 -0.95
CA ALA A 66 -17.30 -6.64 -1.37
C ALA A 66 -16.43 -6.54 -2.64
N PHE A 67 -15.36 -7.33 -2.72
CA PHE A 67 -14.50 -7.44 -3.90
C PHE A 67 -15.28 -7.99 -5.10
N THR A 68 -16.06 -9.05 -4.91
CA THR A 68 -16.88 -9.65 -5.98
C THR A 68 -17.89 -8.64 -6.53
N ARG A 69 -18.56 -7.90 -5.63
CA ARG A 69 -19.46 -6.81 -6.01
C ARG A 69 -18.74 -5.69 -6.76
N TRP A 70 -17.57 -5.27 -6.29
CA TRP A 70 -16.76 -4.23 -6.93
C TRP A 70 -16.32 -4.65 -8.34
N ARG A 71 -15.79 -5.87 -8.49
CA ARG A 71 -15.40 -6.43 -9.78
C ARG A 71 -16.59 -6.50 -10.75
N SER A 72 -17.75 -6.93 -10.29
CA SER A 72 -18.97 -6.97 -11.12
C SER A 72 -19.46 -5.57 -11.52
N ALA A 73 -19.39 -4.58 -10.63
CA ALA A 73 -19.81 -3.20 -10.90
C ALA A 73 -18.90 -2.50 -11.92
N THR A 74 -17.62 -2.87 -11.95
CA THR A 74 -16.58 -2.23 -12.77
C THR A 74 -16.20 -3.00 -14.03
N LYS A 75 -16.86 -4.14 -14.31
CA LYS A 75 -16.55 -5.03 -15.43
C LYS A 75 -16.57 -4.34 -16.81
N ASN A 76 -17.35 -3.27 -16.95
CA ASN A 76 -17.50 -2.52 -18.20
C ASN A 76 -16.47 -1.40 -18.37
N PHE A 77 -15.69 -1.09 -17.33
CA PHE A 77 -14.58 -0.14 -17.37
C PHE A 77 -13.29 -0.83 -17.81
N ALA A 78 -12.28 -0.03 -18.19
CA ALA A 78 -10.97 -0.59 -18.45
C ALA A 78 -10.39 -1.15 -17.14
N ASN A 79 -10.13 -2.44 -17.09
CA ASN A 79 -9.61 -3.11 -15.91
C ASN A 79 -8.46 -4.05 -16.28
N THR A 80 -7.58 -4.29 -15.31
CA THR A 80 -6.45 -5.22 -15.45
C THR A 80 -6.21 -5.90 -14.11
N GLU A 81 -5.91 -7.20 -14.13
CA GLU A 81 -5.40 -7.93 -12.99
C GLU A 81 -3.89 -8.07 -13.17
N ALA A 82 -3.14 -7.78 -12.12
CA ALA A 82 -1.69 -7.92 -12.18
C ALA A 82 -1.16 -8.55 -10.89
N SER A 83 -0.20 -9.45 -11.07
CA SER A 83 0.47 -10.20 -10.03
C SER A 83 1.76 -9.51 -9.62
N LEU A 84 2.01 -9.35 -8.32
CA LEU A 84 3.31 -8.86 -7.83
C LEU A 84 4.41 -9.87 -8.17
N VAL A 85 5.52 -9.39 -8.73
CA VAL A 85 6.72 -10.21 -8.99
C VAL A 85 7.46 -10.52 -7.68
N GLY A 86 7.51 -9.52 -6.80
CA GLY A 86 8.13 -9.63 -5.49
C GLY A 86 7.17 -9.15 -4.41
N ARG A 87 7.61 -8.20 -3.59
CA ARG A 87 6.79 -7.61 -2.54
C ARG A 87 6.53 -6.14 -2.82
N LEU A 88 5.49 -5.61 -2.19
CA LEU A 88 5.09 -4.22 -2.31
C LEU A 88 5.20 -3.51 -0.96
N TYR A 89 5.91 -2.38 -0.97
CA TYR A 89 5.80 -1.35 0.07
C TYR A 89 5.03 -0.18 -0.49
N ILE A 90 3.88 0.15 0.09
CA ILE A 90 3.04 1.27 -0.36
C ILE A 90 2.45 2.00 0.83
N GLY A 91 2.49 3.33 0.86
CA GLY A 91 1.96 4.09 2.00
C GLY A 91 2.78 3.93 3.28
N VAL A 92 4.10 3.81 3.15
CA VAL A 92 5.02 3.81 4.31
C VAL A 92 4.95 5.18 4.97
N THR A 93 4.15 5.30 6.02
CA THR A 93 4.08 6.51 6.87
C THR A 93 5.24 6.52 7.84
N ARG A 94 5.97 7.65 7.91
CA ARG A 94 7.10 7.83 8.84
C ARG A 94 6.66 7.90 10.31
N ASP A 95 5.42 8.32 10.59
CA ASP A 95 4.94 8.62 11.95
C ASP A 95 4.01 7.55 12.52
N ASN A 96 4.39 6.28 12.45
CA ASN A 96 3.65 5.21 13.11
C ASN A 96 4.54 4.44 14.09
N ALA A 97 3.92 3.82 15.09
CA ALA A 97 4.65 3.15 16.19
C ALA A 97 5.54 1.98 15.71
N LEU A 98 5.23 1.42 14.54
CA LEU A 98 5.99 0.34 13.94
C LEU A 98 7.14 0.84 13.06
N GLU A 99 7.20 2.15 12.75
CA GLU A 99 8.09 2.77 11.76
C GLU A 99 8.04 2.08 10.38
N THR A 100 6.95 1.36 10.12
CA THR A 100 6.67 0.63 8.89
C THR A 100 5.17 0.67 8.64
N GLY A 101 4.77 0.83 7.38
CA GLY A 101 3.38 1.06 7.05
C GLY A 101 3.06 0.54 5.67
N ILE A 102 1.82 0.10 5.53
CA ILE A 102 1.21 -0.31 4.28
C ILE A 102 -0.15 0.37 4.14
N THR A 103 -0.50 0.81 2.93
CA THR A 103 -1.84 1.31 2.65
C THR A 103 -2.82 0.14 2.69
N VAL A 104 -3.77 0.22 3.61
CA VAL A 104 -4.87 -0.73 3.73
C VAL A 104 -6.21 -0.02 3.61
N SER A 105 -7.20 -0.73 3.10
CA SER A 105 -8.59 -0.28 3.11
C SER A 105 -9.02 0.01 4.54
N HIS A 106 -9.57 1.19 4.78
CA HIS A 106 -10.09 1.55 6.09
C HIS A 106 -11.27 0.67 6.54
N THR A 107 -12.04 0.13 5.58
CA THR A 107 -13.25 -0.65 5.88
C THR A 107 -12.95 -2.13 6.08
N TYR A 108 -12.09 -2.69 5.23
CA TYR A 108 -11.85 -4.14 5.19
C TYR A 108 -10.47 -4.53 5.70
N GLY A 109 -9.57 -3.56 5.86
CA GLY A 109 -8.22 -3.75 6.35
C GLY A 109 -7.32 -4.56 5.41
N MET A 110 -7.75 -4.81 4.18
CA MET A 110 -6.95 -5.47 3.14
C MET A 110 -6.07 -4.46 2.39
N PRO A 111 -4.93 -4.88 1.82
CA PRO A 111 -4.07 -3.96 1.07
C PRO A 111 -4.81 -3.27 -0.07
N MET A 112 -4.43 -2.03 -0.34
CA MET A 112 -4.90 -1.30 -1.51
C MET A 112 -3.79 -0.40 -2.07
N ILE A 113 -3.84 -0.16 -3.37
CA ILE A 113 -2.98 0.83 -4.03
C ILE A 113 -3.85 2.06 -4.31
N PRO A 114 -3.54 3.23 -3.73
CA PRO A 114 -4.32 4.43 -3.99
C PRO A 114 -4.39 4.76 -5.49
N GLY A 115 -5.56 5.16 -5.99
CA GLY A 115 -5.77 5.57 -7.37
C GLY A 115 -4.89 6.77 -7.76
N SER A 116 -4.55 7.62 -6.79
CA SER A 116 -3.55 8.68 -6.97
C SER A 116 -2.15 8.14 -7.28
N ALA A 117 -1.73 7.02 -6.66
CA ALA A 117 -0.46 6.37 -6.96
C ALA A 117 -0.50 5.71 -8.35
N VAL A 118 -1.63 5.10 -8.72
CA VAL A 118 -1.85 4.54 -10.07
C VAL A 118 -1.78 5.64 -11.14
N LYS A 119 -2.50 6.75 -10.93
CA LYS A 119 -2.46 7.93 -11.80
C LYS A 119 -1.05 8.50 -11.89
N GLY A 120 -0.37 8.65 -10.75
CA GLY A 120 1.00 9.19 -10.68
C GLY A 120 2.01 8.34 -11.44
N LEU A 121 1.91 7.01 -11.36
CA LEU A 121 2.73 6.08 -12.14
C LEU A 121 2.53 6.31 -13.65
N CYS A 122 1.27 6.37 -14.09
CA CYS A 122 0.94 6.56 -15.50
C CYS A 122 1.43 7.94 -16.00
N ARG A 123 1.20 9.01 -15.21
CA ARG A 123 1.64 10.37 -15.55
C ARG A 123 3.16 10.46 -15.65
N ALA A 124 3.89 9.89 -14.68
CA ALA A 124 5.35 9.94 -14.67
C ALA A 124 5.97 9.29 -15.91
N GLY A 125 5.32 8.27 -16.49
CA GLY A 125 5.76 7.60 -17.71
C GLY A 125 5.17 8.16 -19.01
N ALA A 126 4.15 9.01 -18.92
CA ALA A 126 3.43 9.51 -20.08
C ALA A 126 4.33 10.30 -21.03
N ASP A 127 5.23 11.15 -20.51
CA ASP A 127 6.11 11.98 -21.33
C ASP A 127 7.03 11.14 -22.22
N GLU A 128 7.50 10.01 -21.70
CA GLU A 128 8.39 9.09 -22.42
C GLU A 128 7.63 8.18 -23.40
N TRP A 129 6.50 7.61 -22.96
CA TRP A 129 5.82 6.56 -23.71
C TRP A 129 4.76 7.07 -24.68
N LEU A 130 4.11 8.19 -24.35
CA LEU A 130 3.04 8.76 -25.15
C LEU A 130 3.56 9.78 -26.16
N LYS A 131 4.55 10.60 -25.75
CA LYS A 131 5.14 11.69 -26.55
C LYS A 131 4.08 12.61 -27.20
N ASN A 132 2.97 12.83 -26.51
CA ASN A 132 1.87 13.67 -26.95
C ASN A 132 1.31 14.44 -25.75
N GLU A 133 1.54 15.75 -25.72
CA GLU A 133 1.16 16.63 -24.61
C GLU A 133 -0.35 16.84 -24.51
N GLU A 134 -1.08 16.92 -25.63
CA GLU A 134 -2.54 17.04 -25.62
C GLU A 134 -3.20 15.81 -25.01
N ALA A 135 -2.74 14.62 -25.41
CA ALA A 135 -3.20 13.37 -24.85
C ALA A 135 -2.84 13.25 -23.36
N SER A 136 -1.64 13.67 -22.95
CA SER A 136 -1.24 13.69 -21.53
C SER A 136 -2.10 14.65 -20.70
N ARG A 137 -2.40 15.85 -21.23
CA ARG A 137 -3.30 16.81 -20.59
C ARG A 137 -4.71 16.27 -20.46
N TYR A 138 -5.28 15.69 -21.52
CA TYR A 138 -6.60 15.06 -21.44
C TYR A 138 -6.64 13.94 -20.39
N LEU A 139 -5.62 13.09 -20.32
CA LEU A 139 -5.61 11.95 -19.38
C LEU A 139 -5.47 12.38 -17.92
N PHE A 140 -4.63 13.38 -17.63
CA PHE A 140 -4.18 13.67 -16.27
C PHE A 140 -4.57 15.06 -15.75
N GLY A 141 -4.89 15.99 -16.64
CA GLY A 141 -5.04 17.42 -16.37
C GLY A 141 -3.71 18.18 -16.43
N ASN A 142 -3.79 19.47 -16.10
CA ASN A 142 -2.66 20.40 -16.12
C ASN A 142 -1.89 20.37 -14.79
N GLU A 143 -0.66 20.90 -14.79
CA GLU A 143 0.18 20.93 -13.59
C GLU A 143 -0.36 21.87 -12.51
N CYS A 144 -0.06 21.54 -11.26
CA CYS A 144 -0.37 22.40 -10.12
C CYS A 144 0.54 23.64 -10.18
N GLY A 145 -0.03 24.83 -10.38
CA GLY A 145 0.73 26.07 -10.55
C GLY A 145 0.16 27.06 -11.57
N VAL A 146 -0.87 26.66 -12.33
CA VAL A 146 -1.63 27.57 -13.20
C VAL A 146 -2.40 28.54 -12.32
N SER A 147 -2.03 29.82 -12.36
CA SER A 147 -2.62 30.89 -11.54
C SER A 147 -3.98 31.37 -12.05
N ASN A 148 -4.32 31.03 -13.29
CA ASN A 148 -5.57 31.41 -13.94
C ASN A 148 -6.54 30.22 -13.92
N GLU A 149 -7.67 30.35 -13.22
CA GLU A 149 -8.70 29.30 -13.16
C GLU A 149 -9.26 28.94 -14.54
N ALA A 150 -9.21 29.85 -15.51
CA ALA A 150 -9.68 29.62 -16.88
C ALA A 150 -8.80 28.65 -17.69
N GLU A 151 -7.58 28.37 -17.23
CA GLU A 151 -6.60 27.47 -17.87
C GLU A 151 -6.48 26.12 -17.14
N LEU A 152 -7.33 25.87 -16.13
CA LEU A 152 -7.37 24.60 -15.41
C LEU A 152 -8.08 23.53 -16.24
N GLU A 153 -7.33 22.57 -16.75
CA GLU A 153 -7.89 21.36 -17.33
C GLU A 153 -7.90 20.22 -16.29
N ILE A 154 -9.08 19.61 -16.13
CA ILE A 154 -9.24 18.39 -15.34
C ILE A 154 -8.93 17.17 -16.19
N GLY A 155 -8.34 16.13 -15.59
CA GLY A 155 -8.16 14.85 -16.27
C GLY A 155 -9.51 14.21 -16.59
N GLY A 156 -9.67 13.72 -17.80
CA GLY A 156 -10.90 13.09 -18.30
C GLY A 156 -11.10 11.64 -17.86
N LEU A 157 -10.20 11.08 -17.04
CA LEU A 157 -10.26 9.71 -16.53
C LEU A 157 -10.25 9.66 -15.00
N ILE A 158 -10.97 8.67 -14.46
CA ILE A 158 -10.98 8.33 -13.04
C ILE A 158 -10.11 7.09 -12.83
N PHE A 159 -9.05 7.26 -12.04
CA PHE A 159 -8.18 6.18 -11.61
C PHE A 159 -8.65 5.72 -10.23
N HIS A 160 -9.30 4.56 -10.19
CA HIS A 160 -9.78 3.98 -8.93
C HIS A 160 -8.63 3.35 -8.14
N ASP A 161 -8.84 3.18 -6.84
CA ASP A 161 -7.92 2.41 -6.01
C ASP A 161 -7.84 0.97 -6.53
N ALA A 162 -6.64 0.40 -6.55
CA ALA A 162 -6.47 -1.01 -6.90
C ALA A 162 -6.71 -1.88 -5.67
N TRP A 163 -7.65 -2.82 -5.79
CA TRP A 163 -8.03 -3.71 -4.69
C TRP A 163 -7.21 -4.98 -4.75
N TRP A 164 -6.73 -5.46 -3.60
CA TRP A 164 -6.11 -6.78 -3.51
C TRP A 164 -7.11 -7.89 -3.88
N ILE A 165 -6.68 -8.91 -4.63
CA ILE A 165 -7.56 -9.99 -5.10
C ILE A 165 -7.55 -11.11 -4.06
N PRO A 166 -8.70 -11.46 -3.45
CA PRO A 166 -8.76 -12.53 -2.46
C PRO A 166 -8.38 -13.89 -3.04
N ASP A 167 -7.29 -14.46 -2.55
CA ASP A 167 -6.88 -15.84 -2.81
C ASP A 167 -7.25 -16.76 -1.63
N ALA A 168 -7.44 -18.05 -1.89
CA ALA A 168 -7.57 -19.08 -0.86
C ALA A 168 -6.22 -19.52 -0.28
N GLN A 169 -5.15 -19.45 -1.09
CA GLN A 169 -3.82 -19.98 -0.74
C GLN A 169 -2.86 -18.89 -0.23
N THR A 170 -3.13 -17.62 -0.54
CA THR A 170 -2.20 -16.52 -0.27
C THR A 170 -2.79 -15.52 0.72
N LYS A 171 -2.04 -15.27 1.80
CA LYS A 171 -2.32 -14.14 2.71
C LYS A 171 -1.72 -12.86 2.16
N PRO A 172 -2.38 -11.70 2.32
CA PRO A 172 -1.95 -10.45 1.71
C PRO A 172 -0.64 -9.88 2.28
N PHE A 173 -0.39 -10.08 3.57
CA PHE A 173 0.74 -9.46 4.27
C PHE A 173 1.86 -10.47 4.53
N VAL A 174 3.10 -9.99 4.51
CA VAL A 174 4.29 -10.80 4.72
C VAL A 174 5.27 -10.05 5.64
N PRO A 175 5.87 -10.73 6.63
CA PRO A 175 6.93 -10.13 7.42
C PRO A 175 8.17 -9.94 6.56
N GLU A 176 8.80 -8.77 6.70
CA GLU A 176 10.05 -8.42 6.06
C GLU A 176 11.08 -7.96 7.09
N VAL A 177 12.34 -7.94 6.66
CA VAL A 177 13.42 -7.36 7.47
C VAL A 177 14.33 -6.52 6.61
N ILE A 178 14.70 -5.35 7.12
CA ILE A 178 15.68 -4.47 6.50
C ILE A 178 16.80 -4.27 7.49
N THR A 179 18.00 -4.65 7.09
CA THR A 179 19.16 -4.62 7.97
C THR A 179 20.08 -3.50 7.52
N VAL A 180 20.15 -2.44 8.31
CA VAL A 180 21.10 -1.35 8.08
C VAL A 180 22.39 -1.70 8.82
N HIS A 181 23.52 -1.64 8.12
CA HIS A 181 24.84 -1.85 8.73
C HIS A 181 25.40 -0.53 9.27
N HIS A 182 25.39 0.55 8.48
CA HIS A 182 26.08 1.79 8.83
C HIS A 182 25.13 2.89 9.35
N GLN A 183 24.38 2.62 10.42
CA GLN A 183 23.39 3.58 10.94
C GLN A 183 24.02 4.92 11.36
N ALA A 184 25.23 4.89 11.94
CA ALA A 184 25.95 6.10 12.33
C ALA A 184 26.39 6.95 11.13
N TYR A 185 26.82 6.32 10.03
CA TYR A 185 27.12 6.99 8.77
C TYR A 185 25.87 7.68 8.21
N TYR A 186 24.76 6.96 8.09
CA TYR A 186 23.51 7.52 7.55
C TYR A 186 22.92 8.60 8.46
N GLY A 187 22.93 8.39 9.76
CA GLY A 187 22.38 9.33 10.75
C GLY A 187 23.21 10.61 10.89
N SER A 188 24.50 10.56 10.58
CA SER A 188 25.39 11.73 10.55
C SER A 188 25.52 12.36 9.16
N GLU A 189 24.71 11.92 8.19
CA GLU A 189 24.77 12.38 6.79
C GLU A 189 26.19 12.29 6.20
N GLY A 190 26.93 11.24 6.56
CA GLY A 190 28.27 10.96 6.06
C GLY A 190 29.41 11.67 6.79
N GLN A 191 29.15 12.37 7.91
CA GLN A 191 30.23 12.94 8.74
C GLN A 191 31.02 11.87 9.47
N GLN A 192 30.39 10.76 9.85
CA GLN A 192 31.07 9.60 10.40
C GLN A 192 31.28 8.57 9.29
N ALA A 193 32.52 8.11 9.10
CA ALA A 193 32.83 7.10 8.08
C ALA A 193 32.14 5.77 8.38
N ALA A 194 31.59 5.14 7.34
CA ALA A 194 31.09 3.77 7.40
C ALA A 194 32.28 2.82 7.59
N THR A 195 32.17 1.87 8.52
CA THR A 195 33.21 0.87 8.74
C THR A 195 32.69 -0.53 8.53
N ASP A 196 33.51 -1.44 8.00
CA ASP A 196 33.14 -2.83 7.72
C ASP A 196 32.80 -3.65 8.99
N PHE A 197 33.07 -3.10 10.18
CA PHE A 197 32.80 -3.74 11.47
C PHE A 197 31.49 -3.26 12.11
N ASP A 198 30.73 -2.39 11.43
CA ASP A 198 29.45 -1.93 11.95
C ASP A 198 28.45 -3.10 12.02
N SER A 199 27.85 -3.28 13.21
CA SER A 199 26.94 -4.40 13.44
C SER A 199 25.63 -4.22 12.68
N PRO A 200 25.08 -5.28 12.05
CA PRO A 200 23.76 -5.23 11.42
C PRO A 200 22.68 -4.92 12.46
N ILE A 201 21.79 -3.98 12.14
CA ILE A 201 20.61 -3.68 12.96
C ILE A 201 19.36 -4.08 12.18
N PRO A 202 18.79 -5.27 12.45
CA PRO A 202 17.58 -5.74 11.79
C PRO A 202 16.39 -4.87 12.21
N ALA A 203 15.77 -4.20 11.23
CA ALA A 203 14.52 -3.50 11.39
C ALA A 203 13.38 -4.35 10.80
N PRO A 204 12.48 -4.91 11.63
CA PRO A 204 11.30 -5.61 11.15
C PRO A 204 10.41 -4.68 10.33
N GLN A 205 9.86 -5.19 9.24
CA GLN A 205 9.00 -4.46 8.31
C GLN A 205 7.79 -5.32 7.94
N ILE A 206 6.76 -4.69 7.38
CA ILE A 206 5.62 -5.39 6.80
C ILE A 206 5.49 -5.02 5.33
N ALA A 207 5.37 -6.03 4.47
CA ALA A 207 5.18 -5.87 3.04
C ALA A 207 3.92 -6.60 2.57
N VAL A 208 3.52 -6.33 1.34
CA VAL A 208 2.34 -6.94 0.70
C VAL A 208 2.78 -7.87 -0.42
N GLN A 209 2.02 -8.96 -0.62
CA GLN A 209 2.17 -9.90 -1.73
C GLN A 209 0.81 -10.20 -2.40
N GLY A 210 0.84 -10.94 -3.51
CA GLY A 210 -0.35 -11.39 -4.22
C GLY A 210 -0.69 -10.52 -5.43
N ARG A 211 -1.98 -10.39 -5.72
CA ARG A 211 -2.49 -9.82 -6.98
C ARG A 211 -3.40 -8.63 -6.71
N PHE A 212 -3.47 -7.70 -7.64
CA PHE A 212 -4.30 -6.50 -7.54
C PHE A 212 -5.16 -6.32 -8.78
N TYR A 213 -6.39 -5.87 -8.55
CA TYR A 213 -7.37 -5.52 -9.58
C TYR A 213 -7.42 -4.00 -9.72
N PHE A 214 -6.99 -3.51 -10.88
CA PHE A 214 -6.93 -2.10 -11.23
C PHE A 214 -8.11 -1.74 -12.13
N VAL A 215 -8.69 -0.56 -11.92
CA VAL A 215 -9.83 -0.05 -12.70
C VAL A 215 -9.59 1.40 -13.10
N ILE A 216 -9.82 1.69 -14.37
CA ILE A 216 -9.78 3.02 -14.96
C ILE A 216 -11.13 3.26 -15.64
N GLU A 217 -11.83 4.28 -15.18
CA GLU A 217 -13.14 4.69 -15.68
C GLU A 217 -13.02 5.96 -16.52
N GLY A 218 -13.80 6.03 -17.60
CA GLY A 218 -13.84 7.16 -18.53
C GLY A 218 -14.15 6.69 -19.95
N ASP A 219 -13.90 7.55 -20.93
CA ASP A 219 -14.13 7.22 -22.34
C ASP A 219 -13.37 5.92 -22.74
N PRO A 220 -13.99 4.98 -23.47
CA PRO A 220 -13.38 3.69 -23.80
C PRO A 220 -12.07 3.76 -24.59
N ALA A 221 -11.88 4.77 -25.44
CA ALA A 221 -10.64 4.90 -26.22
C ALA A 221 -9.50 5.37 -25.30
N TRP A 222 -9.77 6.37 -24.47
CA TRP A 222 -8.80 6.96 -23.56
C TRP A 222 -8.46 6.05 -22.37
N SER A 223 -9.46 5.37 -21.80
CA SER A 223 -9.24 4.40 -20.70
C SER A 223 -8.42 3.18 -21.15
N LYS A 224 -8.58 2.71 -22.40
CA LYS A 224 -7.71 1.68 -22.99
C LYS A 224 -6.27 2.17 -23.15
N LEU A 225 -6.07 3.41 -23.58
CA LEU A 225 -4.74 4.01 -23.66
C LEU A 225 -4.10 4.09 -22.26
N ALA A 226 -4.83 4.59 -21.27
CA ALA A 226 -4.37 4.67 -19.89
C ALA A 226 -4.06 3.29 -19.31
N LYS A 227 -4.85 2.25 -19.62
CA LYS A 227 -4.55 0.86 -19.25
C LYS A 227 -3.20 0.40 -19.81
N ARG A 228 -2.89 0.71 -21.08
CA ARG A 228 -1.59 0.35 -21.68
C ARG A 228 -0.42 1.07 -21.00
N LEU A 229 -0.60 2.34 -20.63
CA LEU A 229 0.40 3.09 -19.85
C LEU A 229 0.58 2.48 -18.46
N LEU A 230 -0.52 2.06 -17.83
CA LEU A 230 -0.50 1.40 -16.53
C LEU A 230 0.25 0.06 -16.61
N ASP A 231 -0.12 -0.82 -17.53
CA ASP A 231 0.50 -2.14 -17.71
C ASP A 231 2.03 -1.99 -17.91
N LYS A 232 2.45 -1.05 -18.76
CA LYS A 232 3.86 -0.73 -19.00
C LYS A 232 4.55 -0.18 -17.76
N GLY A 233 3.92 0.76 -17.05
CA GLY A 233 4.52 1.34 -15.85
C GLY A 233 4.66 0.35 -14.70
N LEU A 234 3.71 -0.56 -14.57
CA LEU A 234 3.74 -1.63 -13.58
C LEU A 234 4.91 -2.60 -13.82
N SER A 235 5.25 -2.90 -15.08
CA SER A 235 6.36 -3.79 -15.44
C SER A 235 7.72 -3.10 -15.47
N GLU A 236 7.81 -1.85 -15.93
CA GLU A 236 9.11 -1.18 -16.18
C GLU A 236 9.57 -0.29 -15.03
N ARG A 237 8.64 0.34 -14.29
CA ARG A 237 8.98 1.32 -13.26
C ARG A 237 8.60 0.89 -11.85
N GLY A 238 7.60 0.02 -11.73
CA GLY A 238 7.02 -0.39 -10.46
C GLY A 238 6.31 0.75 -9.71
N ILE A 239 5.52 0.41 -8.71
CA ILE A 239 4.72 1.32 -7.89
C ILE A 239 5.06 1.18 -6.41
N GLY A 240 4.97 2.27 -5.66
CA GLY A 240 5.30 2.29 -4.23
C GLY A 240 6.77 2.63 -3.95
N ALA A 241 7.26 2.15 -2.80
CA ALA A 241 8.57 2.48 -2.27
C ALA A 241 9.62 1.40 -2.59
N LYS A 242 10.89 1.78 -2.47
CA LYS A 242 12.07 0.89 -2.61
C LYS A 242 12.15 0.16 -3.96
N ARG A 243 11.67 0.81 -5.02
CA ARG A 243 11.66 0.30 -6.40
C ARG A 243 13.07 0.00 -6.93
N SER A 244 14.08 0.78 -6.55
CA SER A 244 15.48 0.51 -6.90
C SER A 244 16.00 -0.83 -6.37
N SER A 245 15.37 -1.40 -5.34
CA SER A 245 15.71 -2.71 -4.76
C SER A 245 14.78 -3.82 -5.26
N GLY A 246 13.97 -3.58 -6.29
CA GLY A 246 13.10 -4.59 -6.93
C GLY A 246 11.69 -4.72 -6.34
N TYR A 247 11.29 -3.83 -5.42
CA TYR A 247 9.93 -3.85 -4.86
C TYR A 247 8.91 -3.16 -5.76
N GLY A 248 7.67 -3.66 -5.75
CA GLY A 248 6.53 -3.00 -6.38
C GLY A 248 6.40 -3.19 -7.89
N PHE A 249 7.10 -4.17 -8.47
CA PHE A 249 6.95 -4.57 -9.87
C PHE A 249 5.86 -5.63 -10.02
N PHE A 250 5.16 -5.57 -11.14
CA PHE A 250 4.06 -6.47 -11.46
C PHE A 250 4.25 -7.08 -12.85
N VAL A 251 3.63 -8.24 -13.03
CA VAL A 251 3.43 -8.90 -14.31
C VAL A 251 1.92 -9.01 -14.54
N GLY A 252 1.48 -8.62 -15.73
CA GLY A 252 0.08 -8.79 -16.13
C GLY A 252 -0.26 -10.27 -16.28
N ASP A 253 -1.49 -10.62 -15.93
CA ASP A 253 -2.01 -11.98 -16.13
C ASP A 253 -2.45 -12.25 -17.58
#